data_AF-A0A7Y7WCZ3-F1
#
_entry.id   AF-A0A7Y7WCZ3-F1
#
_cell.length_a   1.000
_cell.length_b   1.000
_cell.length_c   1.000
_cell.angle_alpha   90.00
_cell.angle_beta   90.00
_cell.angle_gamma   90.00
#
_symmetry.space_group_name_H-M   'P 1'
#
loop_
_entity.id
_entity.type
_entity.pdbx_description
1 polymer ?
#
loop_
_entity_poly.entity_id
_entity_poly.type
_entity_poly.pdbx_seq_one_letter_code
_entity_poly.pdbx_strand_id
1 'polypeptide(L)' 'MKRFFRRKFEALAILLAAKILSGRNVHRAAVVSRRDNNDMWAMAEKLEAIAQRISTNYP' A
#
# COMPACT_ATOMS: atom_id res chain seq x y z
N MET A 1 -12.20 -15.63 15.76
CA MET A 1 -12.05 -14.17 16.03
C MET A 1 -10.60 -13.68 15.94
N LYS A 2 -9.62 -14.23 16.67
CA LYS A 2 -8.20 -13.76 16.61
C LYS A 2 -7.61 -13.64 15.19
N ARG A 3 -7.85 -14.63 14.31
CA ARG A 3 -7.40 -14.59 12.90
C ARG A 3 -8.08 -13.49 12.07
N PHE A 4 -9.34 -13.17 12.36
CA PHE A 4 -10.09 -12.11 11.68
C PHE A 4 -9.53 -10.73 12.01
N PHE A 5 -9.24 -10.45 13.29
CA PHE A 5 -8.64 -9.19 13.70
C PHE A 5 -7.21 -9.05 13.17
N ARG A 6 -6.43 -10.13 13.20
CA ARG A 6 -5.06 -10.14 12.69
C ARG A 6 -4.99 -9.78 11.20
N ARG A 7 -5.79 -10.41 10.33
CA ARG A 7 -5.79 -10.10 8.89
C ARG A 7 -6.23 -8.67 8.59
N LYS A 8 -7.18 -8.12 9.37
CA LYS A 8 -7.62 -6.73 9.21
C LYS A 8 -6.53 -5.75 9.62
N PHE A 9 -5.77 -6.07 10.67
CA PHE A 9 -4.61 -5.29 11.09
C PHE A 9 -3.48 -5.35 10.05
N GLU A 10 -3.17 -6.54 9.53
CA GLU A 10 -2.17 -6.73 8.47
C GLU A 10 -2.56 -5.96 7.19
N ALA A 11 -3.81 -6.04 6.76
CA ALA A 11 -4.32 -5.26 5.62
C ALA A 11 -4.25 -3.75 5.86
N LEU A 12 -4.56 -3.28 7.08
CA LEU A 12 -4.47 -1.87 7.44
C LEU A 12 -3.02 -1.36 7.37
N ALA A 13 -2.05 -2.14 7.88
CA ALA A 13 -0.64 -1.79 7.81
C ALA A 13 -0.13 -1.69 6.35
N ILE A 14 -0.60 -2.58 5.48
CA ILE A 14 -0.27 -2.54 4.05
C ILE A 14 -0.89 -1.32 3.37
N LEU A 15 -2.15 -0.98 3.68
CA LEU A 15 -2.80 0.24 3.17
C LEU A 15 -2.09 1.51 3.64
N LEU A 16 -1.59 1.53 4.88
CA LEU A 16 -0.79 2.66 5.37
C LEU A 16 0.50 2.82 4.56
N ALA A 17 1.20 1.73 4.27
CA ALA A 17 2.38 1.75 3.41
C ALA A 17 2.04 2.26 1.99
N ALA A 18 0.96 1.75 1.38
CA ALA A 18 0.50 2.20 0.07
C ALA A 18 0.20 3.70 0.06
N LYS A 19 -0.49 4.21 1.09
CA LYS A 19 -0.81 5.64 1.21
C LYS A 19 0.42 6.51 1.33
N ILE A 20 1.46 6.05 2.05
CA ILE A 20 2.74 6.77 2.15
C ILE A 20 3.42 6.84 0.78
N LEU A 21 3.41 5.75 0.02
CA LEU A 21 4.00 5.70 -1.32
C LEU A 21 3.22 6.59 -2.31
N SER A 22 1.88 6.46 -2.35
CA SER A 22 1.01 7.28 -3.21
C SER A 22 1.06 8.77 -2.88
N GLY A 23 1.12 9.13 -1.58
CA GLY A 23 1.21 10.52 -1.13
C GLY A 23 2.51 11.22 -1.53
N ARG A 24 3.59 10.46 -1.77
CA ARG A 24 4.86 10.99 -2.27
C ARG A 24 4.86 11.28 -3.77
N ASN A 25 3.85 10.82 -4.51
CA ASN A 25 3.72 11.13 -5.94
C ASN A 25 3.18 12.55 -6.19
N VAL A 26 2.37 13.10 -5.28
CA VAL A 26 1.70 14.40 -5.45
C VAL A 26 2.67 15.58 -5.39
N HIS A 27 3.73 15.45 -4.59
CA HIS A 27 4.84 16.39 -4.59
C HIS A 27 6.02 15.71 -5.26
N ARG A 28 6.52 16.23 -6.39
CA ARG A 28 7.85 15.86 -6.91
C ARG A 28 8.83 15.91 -5.75
N ALA A 29 9.12 14.75 -5.15
CA ALA A 29 9.97 14.70 -3.99
C ALA A 29 11.37 15.06 -4.48
N ALA A 30 11.92 16.17 -4.01
CA ALA A 30 13.28 16.59 -4.38
C ALA A 30 14.35 15.52 -4.07
N VAL A 31 13.99 14.56 -3.23
CA VAL A 31 14.83 13.46 -2.74
C VAL A 31 14.65 12.14 -3.49
N VAL A 32 13.74 12.05 -4.48
CA VAL A 32 13.44 10.80 -5.19
C VAL A 32 13.47 11.04 -6.70
N SER A 33 14.14 10.15 -7.45
CA SER A 33 14.19 10.29 -8.91
C SER A 33 12.79 10.08 -9.53
N ARG A 34 12.57 10.60 -10.74
CA ARG A 34 11.28 10.40 -11.45
C ARG A 34 10.96 8.92 -11.66
N ARG A 35 11.99 8.09 -11.88
CA ARG A 35 11.83 6.63 -12.06
C ARG A 35 11.35 5.99 -10.76
N ASP A 36 12.07 6.25 -9.67
CA ASP A 36 11.71 5.70 -8.35
C ASP A 36 10.31 6.16 -7.92
N ASN A 37 9.92 7.40 -8.26
CA ASN A 37 8.58 7.91 -7.98
C ASN A 37 7.49 7.14 -8.75
N ASN A 38 7.71 6.84 -10.04
CA ASN A 38 6.80 6.01 -10.81
C ASN A 38 6.73 4.58 -10.26
N ASP A 39 7.86 4.02 -9.85
CA ASP A 39 7.94 2.68 -9.26
C ASP A 39 7.21 2.63 -7.91
N MET A 40 7.35 3.66 -7.08
CA MET A 40 6.63 3.81 -5.82
C MET A 40 5.12 3.87 -6.03
N TRP A 41 4.65 4.56 -7.06
CA TRP A 41 3.24 4.60 -7.41
C TRP A 41 2.72 3.23 -7.86
N ALA A 42 3.45 2.54 -8.74
CA ALA A 42 3.10 1.18 -9.17
C ALA A 42 3.14 0.17 -8.00
N MET A 43 4.05 0.35 -7.04
CA MET A 43 4.09 -0.45 -5.82
C MET A 43 2.90 -0.17 -4.91
N ALA A 44 2.46 1.08 -4.79
CA ALA A 44 1.29 1.44 -3.99
C ALA A 44 0.02 0.73 -4.50
N GLU A 45 -0.22 0.73 -5.81
CA GLU A 45 -1.36 0.01 -6.42
C GLU A 45 -1.32 -1.50 -6.11
N LYS A 46 -0.14 -2.11 -6.21
CA LYS A 46 0.05 -3.54 -5.88
C LYS A 46 -0.25 -3.81 -4.40
N LEU A 47 0.21 -2.93 -3.51
CA LEU A 47 -0.02 -3.06 -2.07
C LEU A 47 -1.51 -2.92 -1.72
N GLU A 48 -2.23 -1.99 -2.34
CA GLU A 48 -3.69 -1.87 -2.16
C GLU A 48 -4.41 -3.16 -2.58
N ALA A 49 -4.06 -3.73 -3.72
CA ALA A 49 -4.61 -5.01 -4.17
C ALA A 49 -4.30 -6.16 -3.20
N ILE A 50 -3.07 -6.23 -2.66
CA ILE A 50 -2.70 -7.24 -1.64
C ILE A 50 -3.51 -7.04 -0.35
N ALA A 51 -3.62 -5.80 0.15
CA ALA A 51 -4.37 -5.50 1.36
C ALA A 51 -5.85 -5.87 1.22
N GLN A 52 -6.45 -5.56 0.07
CA GLN A 52 -7.84 -5.92 -0.20
C GLN A 52 -8.03 -7.44 -0.13
N ARG A 53 -7.12 -8.20 -0.73
CA ARG A 53 -7.15 -9.66 -0.77
C ARG A 53 -6.99 -10.30 0.61
N ILE A 54 -6.10 -9.76 1.44
CA ILE A 54 -5.96 -10.18 2.85
C ILE A 54 -7.22 -9.84 3.66
N SER A 55 -7.79 -8.65 3.41
CA SER A 55 -8.98 -8.15 4.11
C SER A 55 -10.25 -8.94 3.78
N THR A 56 -10.42 -9.35 2.53
CA THR A 56 -11.54 -10.17 2.04
C THR A 56 -11.31 -11.66 2.19
N ASN A 57 -10.10 -12.07 2.60
CA ASN A 57 -9.63 -13.45 2.68
C ASN A 57 -9.47 -14.16 1.32
N TYR A 58 -9.57 -13.41 0.21
CA TYR A 58 -10.05 -13.90 -1.09
C TYR A 58 -11.43 -14.60 -0.94
N PRO A 59 -12.46 -14.30 -1.74
CA PRO A 59 -13.41 -15.36 -2.05
C PRO A 59 -12.68 -16.50 -2.80
#